data_AF-A0A011NZU7-F1
#
_entry.id   AF-A0A011NZU7-F1
#
_cell.length_a   1.000
_cell.length_b   1.000
_cell.length_c   1.000
_cell.angle_alpha   90.00
_cell.angle_beta   90.00
_cell.angle_gamma   90.00
#
_symmetry.space_group_name_H-M   'P 1'
#
loop_
_entity.id
_entity.type
_entity.pdbx_description
1 polymer ?
#
loop_
_entity_poly.entity_id
_entity_poly.type
_entity_poly.pdbx_seq_one_letter_code
_entity_poly.pdbx_strand_id
1 'polypeptide(L)'
;MAEEGQFFRPVKDFCQRRVVTCGPDDALVDVVGIMREKNISSVIVCDQKLPSGIITDRDLRNKVVASGVDPSTLAVRAIMNSPLAVIGEDDLLYEALYRMSRKKIHRLAVVDGKGRLSGIITDSDIIRLQSHSPHQLVLDIEAAQDLEEVKAVYGRIQSLVLHLSGSGTSTRDMVRLIAHLNDQILLRLIALMRAGRFSDLPARFAFVVLGSEGRGEQTLLTDQDNAIVYGDELGPEEIARIEDFSEELVAALIAIGIPPCPGGIMAKNKEWRRSIGKWKEQLDRWLRTPTPKHVLSCGTFVDIRTIYGDHSFEQELKKQLYEHVQRDKLFLMRMVESTLRFAPPLGWFGKIKGESGGEHSGMLEIKKAGIFAISEGVKALAILAGKLEGSTHQRLEALVKEKMINPKMADNIAETFDFLVLMRLRGQVEAVREGRKPDNYIPLKRLNMMELGRLQLALKGVEKFQEFAKAHFNLNLLR
;
A
#
# COMPACT_ATOMS: atom_id res chain seq x y z
N MET A 1 -15.38 23.74 -3.34
CA MET A 1 -16.71 23.68 -2.71
C MET A 1 -16.84 22.59 -1.63
N ALA A 2 -16.16 21.44 -1.70
CA ALA A 2 -16.21 20.44 -0.61
C ALA A 2 -15.35 20.80 0.62
N GLU A 3 -14.30 21.61 0.44
CA GLU A 3 -13.34 22.00 1.49
C GLU A 3 -13.87 23.09 2.44
N GLU A 4 -14.71 24.00 1.94
CA GLU A 4 -15.36 25.02 2.76
C GLU A 4 -16.22 24.38 3.86
N GLY A 5 -16.82 23.21 3.60
CA GLY A 5 -17.70 22.53 4.54
C GLY A 5 -17.01 21.95 5.79
N GLN A 6 -15.71 21.66 5.75
CA GLN A 6 -15.02 21.04 6.90
C GLN A 6 -14.75 22.04 8.04
N PHE A 7 -14.48 23.30 7.71
CA PHE A 7 -14.22 24.35 8.70
C PHE A 7 -15.45 24.70 9.55
N PHE A 8 -16.64 24.43 9.03
CA PHE A 8 -17.93 24.62 9.70
C PHE A 8 -18.46 23.32 10.33
N ARG A 9 -17.58 22.36 10.64
CA ARG A 9 -17.93 21.17 11.42
C ARG A 9 -17.45 21.27 12.89
N PRO A 10 -18.13 20.59 13.82
CA PRO A 10 -17.74 20.53 15.23
C PRO A 10 -16.34 19.96 15.46
N VAL A 11 -15.60 20.51 16.42
CA VAL A 11 -14.25 20.07 16.82
C VAL A 11 -14.22 18.61 17.28
N LYS A 12 -15.31 18.10 17.89
CA LYS A 12 -15.42 16.70 18.34
C LYS A 12 -15.21 15.65 17.26
N ASP A 13 -15.42 16.02 16.00
CA ASP A 13 -15.24 15.15 14.84
C ASP A 13 -13.75 14.95 14.48
N PHE A 14 -12.88 15.84 14.97
CA PHE A 14 -11.47 15.91 14.56
C PHE A 14 -10.48 15.82 15.73
N CYS A 15 -10.94 15.99 16.98
CA CYS A 15 -10.08 15.96 18.15
C CYS A 15 -9.61 14.55 18.53
N GLN A 16 -8.45 14.45 19.16
CA GLN A 16 -7.96 13.22 19.76
C GLN A 16 -8.55 13.02 21.16
N ARG A 17 -9.31 11.94 21.36
CA ARG A 17 -10.02 11.69 22.63
C ARG A 17 -9.17 11.06 23.73
N ARG A 18 -8.09 10.36 23.38
CA ARG A 18 -7.19 9.73 24.36
C ARG A 18 -6.10 10.71 24.76
N VAL A 19 -6.40 11.54 25.75
CA VAL A 19 -5.43 12.50 26.31
C VAL A 19 -4.80 11.92 27.56
N VAL A 20 -3.47 11.94 27.64
CA VAL A 20 -2.75 11.61 28.87
C VAL A 20 -2.83 12.83 29.80
N THR A 21 -3.22 12.59 31.05
CA THR A 21 -3.44 13.62 32.05
C THR A 21 -2.68 13.34 33.35
N CYS A 22 -2.33 14.39 34.07
CA CYS A 22 -1.81 14.34 35.44
C CYS A 22 -2.55 15.33 36.36
N GLY A 23 -2.38 15.20 37.66
CA GLY A 23 -2.82 16.17 38.66
C GLY A 23 -1.82 17.33 38.82
N PRO A 24 -2.26 18.49 39.33
CA PRO A 24 -1.39 19.64 39.57
C PRO A 24 -0.33 19.38 40.65
N ASP A 25 -0.65 18.52 41.62
CA ASP A 25 0.21 18.24 42.77
C ASP A 25 1.02 16.95 42.60
N ASP A 26 0.93 16.30 41.43
CA ASP A 26 1.76 15.15 41.08
C ASP A 26 3.24 15.56 41.05
N ALA A 27 4.12 14.65 41.46
CA ALA A 27 5.56 14.86 41.39
C ALA A 27 6.00 14.96 39.92
N LEU A 28 6.82 15.97 39.62
CA LEU A 28 7.25 16.24 38.25
C LEU A 28 7.95 15.03 37.62
N VAL A 29 8.82 14.38 38.38
CA VAL A 29 9.60 13.22 37.91
C VAL A 29 8.71 12.05 37.46
N ASP A 30 7.58 11.82 38.12
CA ASP A 30 6.64 10.76 37.76
C ASP A 30 5.93 11.08 36.45
N VAL A 31 5.50 12.34 36.27
CA VAL A 31 4.86 12.79 35.04
C VAL A 31 5.82 12.74 33.86
N VAL A 32 7.08 13.13 34.05
CA VAL A 32 8.13 12.99 33.02
C VAL A 32 8.42 11.51 32.73
N GLY A 33 8.35 10.65 33.74
CA GLY A 33 8.42 9.20 33.59
C GLY A 33 7.31 8.66 32.67
N ILE A 34 6.06 9.09 32.90
CA ILE A 34 4.91 8.77 32.04
C ILE A 34 5.12 9.29 30.62
N MET A 35 5.64 10.52 30.47
CA MET A 35 5.96 11.11 29.16
C MET A 35 6.94 10.25 28.38
N ARG A 36 8.01 9.78 29.05
CA ARG A 36 9.01 8.88 28.48
C ARG A 36 8.42 7.51 28.13
N GLU A 37 7.71 6.87 29.05
CA GLU A 37 7.13 5.53 28.84
C GLU A 37 6.14 5.51 27.67
N LYS A 38 5.29 6.53 27.59
CA LYS A 38 4.29 6.66 26.53
C LYS A 38 4.81 7.33 25.26
N ASN A 39 6.09 7.75 25.26
CA ASN A 39 6.73 8.49 24.17
C ASN A 39 5.91 9.72 23.70
N ILE A 40 5.49 10.56 24.66
CA ILE A 40 4.69 11.77 24.43
C ILE A 40 5.43 13.03 24.88
N SER A 41 5.26 14.13 24.15
CA SER A 41 5.97 15.41 24.38
C SER A 41 5.18 16.42 25.21
N SER A 42 4.00 16.04 25.69
CA SER A 42 3.17 16.88 26.58
C SER A 42 2.09 16.12 27.32
N VAL A 43 1.67 16.66 28.46
CA VAL A 43 0.60 16.13 29.31
C VAL A 43 -0.35 17.28 29.71
N ILE A 44 -1.66 17.04 29.64
CA ILE A 44 -2.66 17.98 30.15
C ILE A 44 -2.76 17.84 31.67
N VAL A 45 -2.68 18.95 32.39
CA VAL A 45 -2.89 18.99 33.83
C VAL A 45 -4.38 19.19 34.09
N CYS A 46 -4.97 18.28 34.86
CA CYS A 46 -6.38 18.31 35.22
C CYS A 46 -6.53 18.43 36.73
N ASP A 47 -7.26 19.44 37.19
CA ASP A 47 -7.72 19.52 38.58
C ASP A 47 -9.16 19.00 38.64
N GLN A 48 -9.40 17.89 39.35
CA GLN A 48 -10.72 17.26 39.46
C GLN A 48 -11.44 17.03 38.10
N LYS A 49 -10.70 16.61 37.07
CA LYS A 49 -11.12 16.41 35.65
C LYS A 49 -11.37 17.69 34.84
N LEU A 50 -11.17 18.86 35.42
CA LEU A 50 -11.18 20.14 34.71
C LEU A 50 -9.76 20.45 34.22
N PRO A 51 -9.58 20.71 32.91
CA PRO A 51 -8.26 21.04 32.39
C PRO A 51 -7.77 22.40 32.95
N SER A 52 -6.67 22.39 33.69
CA SER A 52 -6.13 23.55 34.40
C SER A 52 -4.80 24.05 33.84
N GLY A 53 -4.03 23.17 33.18
CA GLY A 53 -2.75 23.54 32.58
C GLY A 53 -2.22 22.51 31.58
N ILE A 54 -1.02 22.78 31.07
CA ILE A 54 -0.27 21.84 30.22
C ILE A 54 1.22 21.92 30.53
N ILE A 55 1.88 20.78 30.45
CA ILE A 55 3.34 20.66 30.49
C ILE A 55 3.86 20.10 29.16
N THR A 56 4.97 20.63 28.67
CA THR A 56 5.64 20.19 27.44
C THR A 56 7.15 19.98 27.65
N ASP A 57 7.81 19.25 26.74
CA ASP A 57 9.29 19.10 26.76
C ASP A 57 10.03 20.45 26.74
N ARG A 58 9.44 21.46 26.10
CA ARG A 58 9.98 22.81 26.07
C ARG A 58 9.93 23.46 27.46
N ASP A 59 8.89 23.21 28.23
CA ASP A 59 8.77 23.70 29.61
C ASP A 59 9.80 23.04 30.51
N LEU A 60 10.02 21.73 30.38
CA LEU A 60 11.06 21.00 31.11
C LEU A 60 12.45 21.59 30.82
N ARG A 61 12.78 21.78 29.55
CA ARG A 61 14.07 22.38 29.14
C ARG A 61 14.25 23.78 29.71
N ASN A 62 13.24 24.63 29.59
CA ASN A 62 13.38 26.06 29.85
C ASN A 62 13.16 26.45 31.31
N LYS A 63 12.27 25.76 32.04
CA LYS A 63 11.89 26.11 33.42
C LYS A 63 12.57 25.25 34.47
N VAL A 64 13.09 24.08 34.09
CA VAL A 64 13.72 23.14 35.03
C VAL A 64 15.22 23.06 34.75
N VAL A 65 15.60 22.58 33.56
CA VAL A 65 17.01 22.34 33.20
C VAL A 65 17.79 23.65 33.14
N ALA A 66 17.29 24.65 32.41
CA ALA A 66 17.98 25.94 32.27
C ALA A 66 18.07 26.72 33.60
N SER A 67 17.18 26.45 34.55
CA SER A 67 17.15 27.10 35.87
C SER A 67 17.96 26.37 36.93
N GLY A 68 18.52 25.19 36.63
CA GLY A 68 19.33 24.40 37.57
C GLY A 68 18.56 23.87 38.79
N VAL A 69 17.23 23.83 38.73
CA VAL A 69 16.38 23.38 39.84
C VAL A 69 16.36 21.86 39.88
N ASP A 70 16.45 21.28 41.08
CA ASP A 70 16.30 19.83 41.27
C ASP A 70 14.87 19.38 40.91
N PRO A 71 14.68 18.59 39.83
CA PRO A 71 13.36 18.16 39.39
C PRO A 71 12.61 17.30 40.42
N SER A 72 13.32 16.63 41.32
CA SER A 72 12.72 15.74 42.33
C SER A 72 11.94 16.51 43.41
N THR A 73 12.21 17.81 43.55
CA THR A 73 11.57 18.69 44.54
C THR A 73 10.33 19.41 44.00
N LEU A 74 10.03 19.27 42.71
CA LEU A 74 8.99 20.04 42.02
C LEU A 74 7.70 19.24 41.84
N ALA A 75 6.57 19.93 42.05
CA ALA A 75 5.25 19.51 41.59
C ALA A 75 4.94 20.09 40.21
N VAL A 76 4.06 19.44 39.45
CA VAL A 76 3.64 19.88 38.11
C VAL A 76 3.13 21.33 38.09
N ARG A 77 2.36 21.74 39.11
CA ARG A 77 1.80 23.10 39.22
C ARG A 77 2.84 24.21 39.13
N ALA A 78 4.08 23.94 39.55
CA ALA A 78 5.15 24.94 39.59
C ALA A 78 5.67 25.29 38.19
N ILE A 79 5.49 24.40 37.21
CA ILE A 79 6.08 24.56 35.88
C ILE A 79 5.06 24.55 34.74
N MET A 80 3.83 24.07 34.98
CA MET A 80 2.79 24.02 33.96
C MET A 80 2.49 25.41 33.40
N ASN A 81 2.05 25.46 32.14
CA ASN A 81 1.45 26.65 31.56
C ASN A 81 -0.04 26.68 31.90
N SER A 82 -0.49 27.76 32.52
CA SER A 82 -1.86 27.99 32.98
C SER A 82 -2.22 29.48 32.80
N PRO A 83 -3.48 29.84 32.50
CA PRO A 83 -4.62 28.96 32.25
C PRO A 83 -4.52 28.22 30.91
N LEU A 84 -5.01 26.97 30.86
CA LEU A 84 -5.03 26.21 29.62
C LEU A 84 -6.02 26.83 28.62
N ALA A 85 -5.60 26.96 27.36
CA ALA A 85 -6.50 27.36 26.29
C ALA A 85 -7.42 26.20 25.90
N VAL A 86 -8.73 26.43 25.97
CA VAL A 86 -9.77 25.43 25.71
C VAL A 86 -10.68 25.82 24.53
N ILE A 87 -11.35 24.82 23.97
CA ILE A 87 -12.41 24.95 22.97
C ILE A 87 -13.53 23.94 23.25
N GLY A 88 -14.78 24.31 23.01
CA GLY A 88 -15.92 23.41 23.16
C GLY A 88 -15.90 22.30 22.11
N GLU A 89 -16.40 21.12 22.45
CA GLU A 89 -16.45 19.99 21.52
C GLU A 89 -17.43 20.22 20.35
N ASP A 90 -18.43 21.08 20.56
CA ASP A 90 -19.39 21.52 19.54
C ASP A 90 -19.00 22.83 18.83
N ASP A 91 -17.91 23.49 19.27
CA ASP A 91 -17.39 24.68 18.58
C ASP A 91 -16.86 24.30 17.19
N LEU A 92 -16.83 25.25 16.26
CA LEU A 92 -16.44 24.99 14.88
C LEU A 92 -14.93 24.95 14.69
N LEU A 93 -14.46 24.16 13.72
CA LEU A 93 -13.03 23.96 13.47
C LEU A 93 -12.28 25.26 13.12
N TYR A 94 -12.90 26.20 12.39
CA TYR A 94 -12.28 27.50 12.12
C TYR A 94 -12.06 28.32 13.41
N GLU A 95 -12.91 28.15 14.43
CA GLU A 95 -12.74 28.82 15.72
C GLU A 95 -11.52 28.28 16.45
N ALA A 96 -11.22 26.98 16.30
CA ALA A 96 -10.00 26.36 16.81
C ALA A 96 -8.76 27.04 16.22
N LEU A 97 -8.69 27.14 14.89
CA LEU A 97 -7.58 27.81 14.19
C LEU A 97 -7.46 29.28 14.59
N TYR A 98 -8.58 30.00 14.66
CA TYR A 98 -8.60 31.39 15.07
C TYR A 98 -8.05 31.58 16.49
N ARG A 99 -8.48 30.74 17.45
CA ARG A 99 -7.99 30.77 18.84
C ARG A 99 -6.50 30.43 18.92
N MET A 100 -6.04 29.42 18.18
CA MET A 100 -4.62 29.04 18.09
C MET A 100 -3.76 30.19 17.55
N SER A 101 -4.16 30.79 16.43
CA SER A 101 -3.48 31.93 15.81
C SER A 101 -3.42 33.14 16.73
N ARG A 102 -4.55 33.53 17.33
CA ARG A 102 -4.62 34.68 18.24
C ARG A 102 -3.77 34.50 19.50
N LYS A 103 -3.73 33.29 20.06
CA LYS A 103 -2.94 33.00 21.27
C LYS A 103 -1.50 32.59 20.96
N LYS A 104 -1.12 32.46 19.69
CA LYS A 104 0.19 31.95 19.23
C LYS A 104 0.54 30.60 19.86
N ILE A 105 -0.44 29.70 19.89
CA ILE A 105 -0.32 28.33 20.44
C ILE A 105 -0.73 27.32 19.38
N HIS A 106 -0.16 26.11 19.46
CA HIS A 106 -0.35 25.06 18.47
C HIS A 106 -1.40 24.01 18.87
N ARG A 107 -2.05 24.18 20.03
CA ARG A 107 -2.94 23.16 20.62
C ARG A 107 -3.99 23.78 21.52
N LEU A 108 -5.17 23.16 21.56
CA LEU A 108 -6.29 23.49 22.43
C LEU A 108 -6.81 22.21 23.09
N ALA A 109 -7.12 22.29 24.38
CA ALA A 109 -7.90 21.24 25.03
C ALA A 109 -9.37 21.35 24.62
N VAL A 110 -9.97 20.23 24.27
CA VAL A 110 -11.38 20.14 23.89
C VAL A 110 -12.19 19.77 25.13
N VAL A 111 -13.24 20.53 25.41
CA VAL A 111 -14.08 20.34 26.60
C VAL A 111 -15.53 20.01 26.24
N ASP A 112 -16.16 19.18 27.07
CA ASP A 112 -17.59 18.88 26.97
C ASP A 112 -18.46 20.05 27.48
N GLY A 113 -19.79 19.92 27.35
CA GLY A 113 -20.73 20.93 27.87
C GLY A 113 -20.69 21.16 29.39
N LYS A 114 -19.92 20.37 30.15
CA LYS A 114 -19.67 20.54 31.60
C LYS A 114 -18.27 21.08 31.89
N GLY A 115 -17.50 21.45 30.86
CA GLY A 115 -16.13 21.95 30.98
C GLY A 115 -15.07 20.88 31.25
N ARG A 116 -15.43 19.59 31.20
CA ARG A 116 -14.50 18.49 31.43
C ARG A 116 -13.71 18.18 30.17
N LEU A 117 -12.48 17.72 30.33
CA LEU A 117 -11.64 17.35 29.19
C LEU A 117 -12.28 16.21 28.37
N SER A 118 -12.56 16.47 27.10
CA SER A 118 -13.13 15.53 26.11
C SER A 118 -12.09 15.13 25.06
N GLY A 119 -11.08 15.97 24.81
CA GLY A 119 -10.00 15.67 23.87
C GLY A 119 -8.94 16.76 23.78
N ILE A 120 -8.08 16.67 22.76
CA ILE A 120 -7.11 17.70 22.37
C ILE A 120 -7.13 17.86 20.84
N ILE A 121 -6.95 19.09 20.36
CA ILE A 121 -6.80 19.39 18.93
C ILE A 121 -5.57 20.27 18.72
N THR A 122 -4.80 19.97 17.68
CA THR A 122 -3.60 20.73 17.28
C THR A 122 -3.78 21.39 15.92
N ASP A 123 -3.00 22.44 15.64
CA ASP A 123 -2.99 23.07 14.31
C ASP A 123 -2.56 22.08 13.22
N SER A 124 -1.66 21.16 13.56
CA SER A 124 -1.23 20.06 12.71
C SER A 124 -2.37 19.09 12.40
N ASP A 125 -3.25 18.80 13.36
CA ASP A 125 -4.46 17.99 13.10
C ASP A 125 -5.37 18.70 12.08
N ILE A 126 -5.47 20.04 12.15
CA ILE A 126 -6.31 20.83 11.25
C ILE A 126 -5.68 20.98 9.86
N ILE A 127 -4.37 21.22 9.77
CA ILE A 127 -3.62 21.30 8.51
C ILE A 127 -3.58 19.93 7.80
N ARG A 128 -3.59 18.83 8.56
CA ARG A 128 -3.70 17.46 8.00
C ARG A 128 -5.01 17.24 7.25
N LEU A 129 -6.10 17.88 7.69
CA LEU A 129 -7.39 17.82 6.99
C LEU A 129 -7.32 18.50 5.60
N GLN A 130 -6.41 19.46 5.41
CA GLN A 130 -6.21 20.15 4.12
C GLN A 130 -5.24 19.41 3.17
N SER A 131 -4.31 18.60 3.68
CA SER A 131 -3.12 18.16 2.92
C SER A 131 -3.11 16.70 2.47
N HIS A 132 -4.06 15.88 2.94
CA HIS A 132 -4.06 14.43 2.72
C HIS A 132 -5.38 13.91 2.13
N SER A 133 -6.09 14.73 1.37
CA SER A 133 -7.25 14.24 0.62
C SER A 133 -6.79 13.43 -0.60
N PRO A 134 -7.29 12.20 -0.81
CA PRO A 134 -7.10 11.48 -2.07
C PRO A 134 -7.42 12.33 -3.30
N HIS A 135 -8.46 13.16 -3.21
CA HIS A 135 -8.89 14.03 -4.31
C HIS A 135 -7.84 15.11 -4.63
N GLN A 136 -7.26 15.74 -3.60
CA GLN A 136 -6.23 16.76 -3.79
C GLN A 136 -4.97 16.17 -4.43
N LEU A 137 -4.58 14.94 -4.05
CA LEU A 137 -3.45 14.28 -4.68
C LEU A 137 -3.69 14.05 -6.17
N VAL A 138 -4.90 13.66 -6.58
CA VAL A 138 -5.23 13.51 -8.01
C VAL A 138 -5.07 14.85 -8.75
N LEU A 139 -5.60 15.94 -8.20
CA LEU A 139 -5.45 17.28 -8.80
C LEU A 139 -3.98 17.71 -8.90
N ASP A 140 -3.19 17.41 -7.87
CA ASP A 140 -1.78 17.75 -7.87
C ASP A 140 -0.97 16.90 -8.85
N ILE A 141 -1.33 15.63 -9.06
CA ILE A 141 -0.75 14.78 -10.11
C ILE A 141 -1.04 15.41 -11.48
N GLU A 142 -2.29 15.81 -11.73
CA GLU A 142 -2.68 16.43 -13.00
C GLU A 142 -1.97 17.77 -13.24
N ALA A 143 -1.72 18.55 -12.19
CA ALA A 143 -1.06 19.84 -12.27
C ALA A 143 0.47 19.75 -12.43
N ALA A 144 1.12 18.68 -11.93
CA ALA A 144 2.57 18.55 -11.83
C ALA A 144 3.29 18.75 -13.18
N GLN A 145 4.12 19.78 -13.34
CA GLN A 145 4.65 20.23 -14.63
C GLN A 145 5.97 19.57 -15.02
N ASP A 146 6.65 18.92 -14.09
CA ASP A 146 7.93 18.27 -14.31
C ASP A 146 8.14 17.04 -13.41
N LEU A 147 9.27 16.36 -13.60
CA LEU A 147 9.62 15.14 -12.87
C LEU A 147 9.78 15.37 -11.36
N GLU A 148 10.28 16.52 -10.94
CA GLU A 148 10.49 16.83 -9.52
C GLU A 148 9.16 17.10 -8.81
N GLU A 149 8.21 17.74 -9.47
CA GLU A 149 6.84 17.89 -8.95
C GLU A 149 6.13 16.54 -8.85
N VAL A 150 6.23 15.67 -9.87
CA VAL A 150 5.66 14.31 -9.80
C VAL A 150 6.28 13.51 -8.66
N LYS A 151 7.60 13.61 -8.45
CA LYS A 151 8.30 12.99 -7.33
C LYS A 151 7.80 13.50 -5.97
N ALA A 152 7.58 14.81 -5.84
CA ALA A 152 7.03 15.39 -4.62
C ALA A 152 5.61 14.88 -4.35
N VAL A 153 4.77 14.75 -5.39
CA VAL A 153 3.42 14.19 -5.24
C VAL A 153 3.47 12.71 -4.84
N TYR A 154 4.35 11.92 -5.45
CA TYR A 154 4.54 10.51 -5.09
C TYR A 154 4.94 10.31 -3.62
N GLY A 155 5.83 11.16 -3.08
CA GLY A 155 6.16 11.15 -1.64
C GLY A 155 4.95 11.45 -0.73
N ARG A 156 3.99 12.26 -1.20
CA ARG A 156 2.75 12.54 -0.45
C ARG A 156 1.75 11.37 -0.51
N ILE A 157 1.72 10.59 -1.60
CA ILE A 157 0.95 9.33 -1.66
C ILE A 157 1.42 8.39 -0.53
N GLN A 158 2.73 8.23 -0.36
CA GLN A 158 3.27 7.40 0.71
C GLN A 158 2.84 7.92 2.09
N SER A 159 2.89 9.23 2.30
CA SER A 159 2.44 9.88 3.55
C SER A 159 0.94 9.66 3.81
N LEU A 160 0.10 9.72 2.78
CA LEU A 160 -1.33 9.42 2.88
C LEU A 160 -1.57 7.97 3.32
N VAL A 161 -0.87 7.01 2.72
CA VAL A 161 -0.99 5.60 3.09
C VAL A 161 -0.57 5.36 4.55
N LEU A 162 0.53 5.99 5.00
CA LEU A 162 0.98 5.92 6.39
C LEU A 162 -0.07 6.45 7.38
N HIS A 163 -0.81 7.49 6.98
CA HIS A 163 -1.89 8.08 7.76
C HIS A 163 -3.12 7.16 7.79
N LEU A 164 -3.60 6.70 6.63
CA LEU A 164 -4.79 5.86 6.53
C LEU A 164 -4.62 4.47 7.18
N SER A 165 -3.39 3.96 7.22
CA SER A 165 -3.05 2.72 7.91
C SER A 165 -3.36 2.78 9.42
N GLY A 166 -3.40 3.97 10.01
CA GLY A 166 -3.74 4.20 11.42
C GLY A 166 -5.22 4.47 11.71
N SER A 167 -6.06 4.68 10.69
CA SER A 167 -7.44 5.19 10.85
C SER A 167 -8.54 4.14 10.72
N GLY A 168 -8.20 2.85 10.65
CA GLY A 168 -9.17 1.75 10.52
C GLY A 168 -9.76 1.57 9.12
N THR A 169 -9.18 2.22 8.09
CA THR A 169 -9.55 2.03 6.68
C THR A 169 -9.31 0.58 6.26
N SER A 170 -10.21 0.02 5.44
CA SER A 170 -10.04 -1.35 4.96
C SER A 170 -8.78 -1.48 4.08
N THR A 171 -8.08 -2.62 4.19
CA THR A 171 -6.90 -2.91 3.35
C THR A 171 -7.22 -2.85 1.87
N ARG A 172 -8.39 -3.37 1.48
CA ARG A 172 -8.85 -3.42 0.10
C ARG A 172 -8.99 -2.01 -0.47
N ASP A 173 -9.55 -1.08 0.28
CA ASP A 173 -9.71 0.30 -0.17
C ASP A 173 -8.37 1.02 -0.23
N MET A 174 -7.46 0.76 0.72
CA MET A 174 -6.09 1.32 0.66
C MET A 174 -5.32 0.83 -0.57
N VAL A 175 -5.34 -0.47 -0.86
CA VAL A 175 -4.67 -1.05 -2.03
C VAL A 175 -5.26 -0.50 -3.33
N ARG A 176 -6.59 -0.39 -3.44
CA ARG A 176 -7.24 0.23 -4.59
C ARG A 176 -6.85 1.69 -4.75
N LEU A 177 -6.81 2.45 -3.66
CA LEU A 177 -6.41 3.86 -3.70
C LEU A 177 -4.96 3.99 -4.20
N ILE A 178 -4.05 3.17 -3.69
CA ILE A 178 -2.64 3.14 -4.12
C ILE A 178 -2.55 2.84 -5.61
N ALA A 179 -3.23 1.80 -6.09
CA ALA A 179 -3.22 1.42 -7.50
C ALA A 179 -3.71 2.55 -8.42
N HIS A 180 -4.84 3.20 -8.08
CA HIS A 180 -5.35 4.32 -8.87
C HIS A 180 -4.39 5.52 -8.89
N LEU A 181 -3.80 5.86 -7.75
CA LEU A 181 -2.85 6.98 -7.68
C LEU A 181 -1.57 6.67 -8.48
N ASN A 182 -1.08 5.43 -8.43
CA ASN A 182 0.08 5.00 -9.22
C ASN A 182 -0.21 5.04 -10.74
N ASP A 183 -1.39 4.60 -11.17
CA ASP A 183 -1.81 4.70 -12.58
C ASP A 183 -1.82 6.17 -13.04
N GLN A 184 -2.32 7.09 -12.20
CA GLN A 184 -2.32 8.53 -12.52
C GLN A 184 -0.91 9.12 -12.60
N ILE A 185 0.00 8.73 -11.69
CA ILE A 185 1.41 9.12 -11.76
C ILE A 185 2.04 8.67 -13.07
N LEU A 186 1.82 7.41 -13.46
CA LEU A 186 2.35 6.85 -14.70
C LEU A 186 1.80 7.60 -15.92
N LEU A 187 0.49 7.82 -15.98
CA LEU A 187 -0.16 8.61 -17.04
C LEU A 187 0.40 10.04 -17.11
N ARG A 188 0.63 10.67 -15.96
CA ARG A 188 1.20 12.03 -15.91
C ARG A 188 2.63 12.05 -16.45
N LEU A 189 3.47 11.11 -16.05
CA LEU A 189 4.84 11.00 -16.58
C LEU A 189 4.83 10.85 -18.11
N ILE A 190 3.97 9.98 -18.63
CA ILE A 190 3.81 9.80 -20.08
C ILE A 190 3.36 11.10 -20.74
N ALA A 191 2.39 11.81 -20.15
CA ALA A 191 1.91 13.09 -20.69
C ALA A 191 3.00 14.16 -20.74
N LEU A 192 3.81 14.29 -19.68
CA LEU A 192 4.95 15.23 -19.63
C LEU A 192 6.00 14.90 -20.69
N MET A 193 6.36 13.62 -20.81
CA MET A 193 7.31 13.13 -21.82
C MET A 193 6.84 13.42 -23.24
N ARG A 194 5.54 13.23 -23.51
CA ARG A 194 4.92 13.51 -24.80
C ARG A 194 4.78 15.00 -25.10
N ALA A 195 4.55 15.84 -24.10
CA ALA A 195 4.51 17.29 -24.28
C ALA A 195 5.90 17.85 -24.65
N GLY A 196 6.96 17.18 -24.22
CA GLY A 196 8.34 17.53 -24.54
C GLY A 196 8.93 16.67 -25.65
N ARG A 197 9.92 15.84 -25.27
CA ARG A 197 10.78 15.12 -26.20
C ARG A 197 10.04 14.14 -27.09
N PHE A 198 8.94 13.53 -26.64
CA PHE A 198 8.29 12.38 -27.31
C PHE A 198 6.93 12.72 -27.92
N SER A 199 6.77 13.95 -28.43
CA SER A 199 5.55 14.41 -29.10
C SER A 199 5.21 13.63 -30.38
N ASP A 200 6.23 13.02 -30.98
CA ASP A 200 6.21 12.25 -32.22
C ASP A 200 6.07 10.73 -32.01
N LEU A 201 5.74 10.26 -30.80
CA LEU A 201 5.50 8.83 -30.57
C LEU A 201 4.37 8.31 -31.49
N PRO A 202 4.56 7.15 -32.14
CA PRO A 202 3.58 6.59 -33.06
C PRO A 202 2.24 6.35 -32.35
N ALA A 203 1.15 6.32 -33.10
CA ALA A 203 -0.17 6.06 -32.51
C ALA A 203 -0.37 4.58 -32.14
N ARG A 204 0.24 3.67 -32.91
CA ARG A 204 0.04 2.22 -32.83
C ARG A 204 1.02 1.54 -31.88
N PHE A 205 1.02 1.97 -30.61
CA PHE A 205 1.68 1.25 -29.52
C PHE A 205 0.85 1.31 -28.25
N ALA A 206 1.17 0.45 -27.29
CA ALA A 206 0.62 0.45 -25.95
C ALA A 206 1.73 0.25 -24.92
N PHE A 207 1.73 1.08 -23.88
CA PHE A 207 2.44 0.81 -22.65
C PHE A 207 1.51 0.04 -21.71
N VAL A 208 1.96 -1.15 -21.30
CA VAL A 208 1.17 -2.07 -20.50
C VAL A 208 1.88 -2.36 -19.18
N VAL A 209 1.09 -2.55 -18.14
CA VAL A 209 1.54 -2.99 -16.82
C VAL A 209 1.11 -4.44 -16.60
N LEU A 210 1.89 -5.16 -15.81
CA LEU A 210 1.78 -6.60 -15.60
C LEU A 210 1.74 -6.93 -14.10
N GLY A 211 1.59 -8.20 -13.77
CA GLY A 211 1.67 -8.68 -12.39
C GLY A 211 0.69 -7.98 -11.43
N SER A 212 1.16 -7.57 -10.25
CA SER A 212 0.31 -6.90 -9.25
C SER A 212 -0.20 -5.54 -9.69
N GLU A 213 0.53 -4.81 -10.54
CA GLU A 213 0.07 -3.53 -11.10
C GLU A 213 -1.02 -3.75 -12.15
N GLY A 214 -0.86 -4.77 -12.99
CA GLY A 214 -1.89 -5.25 -13.91
C GLY A 214 -3.22 -5.59 -13.23
N ARG A 215 -3.15 -6.20 -12.04
CA ARG A 215 -4.33 -6.57 -11.23
C ARG A 215 -4.87 -5.45 -10.33
N GLY A 216 -4.19 -4.31 -10.23
CA GLY A 216 -4.56 -3.22 -9.31
C GLY A 216 -4.37 -3.58 -7.82
N GLU A 217 -3.34 -4.38 -7.52
CA GLU A 217 -3.07 -4.96 -6.19
C GLU A 217 -1.73 -4.48 -5.60
N GLN A 218 -1.27 -3.30 -6.01
CA GLN A 218 -0.04 -2.71 -5.50
C GLN A 218 -0.19 -2.28 -4.02
N THR A 219 0.89 -2.39 -3.27
CA THR A 219 1.00 -1.84 -1.90
C THR A 219 1.97 -0.65 -1.91
N LEU A 220 2.44 -0.23 -0.73
CA LEU A 220 3.27 0.96 -0.56
C LEU A 220 4.58 0.95 -1.37
N LEU A 221 5.27 -0.18 -1.44
CA LEU A 221 6.41 -0.38 -2.34
C LEU A 221 6.15 -1.61 -3.23
N THR A 222 6.19 -1.37 -4.53
CA THR A 222 6.08 -2.37 -5.59
C THR A 222 7.21 -2.13 -6.58
N ASP A 223 7.75 -3.21 -7.13
CA ASP A 223 8.55 -3.14 -8.34
C ASP A 223 7.66 -2.83 -9.55
N GLN A 224 8.31 -2.35 -10.61
CA GLN A 224 7.68 -2.05 -11.90
C GLN A 224 7.78 -3.27 -12.82
N ASP A 225 6.63 -3.90 -13.08
CA ASP A 225 6.47 -4.95 -14.08
C ASP A 225 5.72 -4.36 -15.28
N ASN A 226 6.44 -4.00 -16.35
CA ASN A 226 5.84 -3.34 -17.51
C ASN A 226 6.42 -3.85 -18.84
N ALA A 227 5.68 -3.61 -19.92
CA ALA A 227 6.05 -3.98 -21.27
C ALA A 227 5.50 -2.99 -22.30
N ILE A 228 5.97 -3.08 -23.53
CA ILE A 228 5.39 -2.37 -24.67
C ILE A 228 4.98 -3.36 -25.77
N VAL A 229 3.78 -3.14 -26.30
CA VAL A 229 3.26 -3.78 -27.50
C VAL A 229 3.14 -2.72 -28.60
N TYR A 230 3.57 -3.03 -29.81
CA TYR A 230 3.44 -2.10 -30.95
C TYR A 230 2.94 -2.79 -32.21
N GLY A 231 2.44 -2.02 -33.18
CA GLY A 231 1.95 -2.54 -34.46
C GLY A 231 3.05 -3.20 -35.29
N ASP A 232 2.72 -4.28 -36.01
CA ASP A 232 3.65 -4.95 -36.94
C ASP A 232 4.01 -4.05 -38.14
N GLU A 233 3.20 -3.02 -38.38
CA GLU A 233 3.36 -2.03 -39.45
C GLU A 233 4.41 -0.95 -39.18
N LEU A 234 4.90 -0.80 -37.93
CA LEU A 234 5.82 0.28 -37.57
C LEU A 234 7.21 0.09 -38.17
N GLY A 235 7.79 1.19 -38.65
CA GLY A 235 9.15 1.21 -39.20
C GLY A 235 10.25 1.23 -38.13
N PRO A 236 11.53 0.97 -38.51
CA PRO A 236 12.65 0.95 -37.57
C PRO A 236 12.85 2.25 -36.77
N GLU A 237 12.60 3.41 -37.37
CA GLU A 237 12.73 4.71 -36.70
C GLU A 237 11.66 4.91 -35.61
N GLU A 238 10.41 4.53 -35.89
CA GLU A 238 9.32 4.57 -34.92
C GLU A 238 9.57 3.59 -33.76
N ILE A 239 10.10 2.40 -34.07
CA ILE A 239 10.47 1.41 -33.05
C ILE A 239 11.62 1.93 -32.17
N ALA A 240 12.65 2.55 -32.77
CA ALA A 240 13.73 3.17 -32.02
C ALA A 240 13.21 4.32 -31.13
N ARG A 241 12.20 5.07 -31.60
CA ARG A 241 11.56 6.11 -30.81
C ARG A 241 10.81 5.57 -29.59
N ILE A 242 10.12 4.45 -29.75
CA ILE A 242 9.47 3.72 -28.65
C ILE A 242 10.53 3.19 -27.66
N GLU A 243 11.68 2.73 -28.15
CA GLU A 243 12.79 2.29 -27.32
C GLU A 243 13.32 3.42 -26.43
N ASP A 244 13.70 4.56 -27.02
CA ASP A 244 14.14 5.74 -26.29
C ASP A 244 13.11 6.17 -25.22
N PHE A 245 11.83 6.19 -25.58
CA PHE A 245 10.74 6.52 -24.65
C PHE A 245 10.67 5.53 -23.49
N SER A 246 10.80 4.23 -23.77
CA SER A 246 10.72 3.20 -22.74
C SER A 246 11.88 3.28 -21.74
N GLU A 247 13.08 3.63 -22.20
CA GLU A 247 14.24 3.83 -21.34
C GLU A 247 14.07 5.04 -20.44
N GLU A 248 13.60 6.17 -20.99
CA GLU A 248 13.40 7.41 -20.25
C GLU A 248 12.24 7.28 -19.24
N LEU A 249 11.13 6.64 -19.62
CA LEU A 249 10.00 6.36 -18.72
C LEU A 249 10.41 5.49 -17.54
N VAL A 250 11.12 4.39 -17.79
CA VAL A 250 11.61 3.52 -16.69
C VAL A 250 12.61 4.26 -15.81
N ALA A 251 13.48 5.11 -16.37
CA ALA A 251 14.39 5.94 -15.59
C ALA A 251 13.63 6.94 -14.70
N ALA A 252 12.58 7.59 -15.22
CA ALA A 252 11.72 8.50 -14.46
C ALA A 252 11.01 7.78 -13.30
N LEU A 253 10.46 6.58 -13.53
CA LEU A 253 9.84 5.76 -12.48
C LEU A 253 10.84 5.44 -11.36
N ILE A 254 12.09 5.13 -11.70
CA ILE A 254 13.16 4.91 -10.71
C ILE A 254 13.47 6.21 -9.95
N ALA A 255 13.56 7.35 -10.65
CA ALA A 255 13.90 8.64 -10.07
C ALA A 255 12.85 9.14 -9.05
N ILE A 256 11.57 8.82 -9.27
CA ILE A 256 10.49 9.15 -8.32
C ILE A 256 10.42 8.17 -7.13
N GLY A 257 11.12 7.04 -7.19
CA GLY A 257 11.24 6.08 -6.08
C GLY A 257 10.59 4.71 -6.30
N ILE A 258 10.15 4.39 -7.52
CA ILE A 258 9.63 3.05 -7.86
C ILE A 258 10.81 2.14 -8.29
N PRO A 259 11.17 1.11 -7.52
CA PRO A 259 12.36 0.31 -7.79
C PRO A 259 12.24 -0.52 -9.08
N PRO A 260 13.35 -0.80 -9.78
CA PRO A 260 13.33 -1.69 -10.95
C PRO A 260 12.90 -3.11 -10.56
N CYS A 261 12.28 -3.83 -11.49
CA CYS A 261 11.98 -5.26 -11.30
C CYS A 261 13.28 -6.07 -11.23
N PRO A 262 13.51 -6.83 -10.13
CA PRO A 262 14.68 -7.71 -10.01
C PRO A 262 14.74 -8.79 -11.11
N GLY A 263 13.58 -9.19 -11.63
CA GLY A 263 13.44 -10.16 -12.73
C GLY A 263 13.62 -9.56 -14.13
N GLY A 264 13.82 -8.25 -14.25
CA GLY A 264 14.01 -7.58 -15.54
C GLY A 264 12.74 -7.48 -16.40
N ILE A 265 11.55 -7.57 -15.81
CA ILE A 265 10.26 -7.43 -16.50
C ILE A 265 9.96 -5.94 -16.72
N MET A 266 10.65 -5.32 -17.67
CA MET A 266 10.56 -3.88 -17.90
C MET A 266 10.63 -3.56 -19.39
N ALA A 267 9.79 -2.62 -19.83
CA ALA A 267 9.67 -2.15 -21.22
C ALA A 267 10.97 -1.63 -21.82
N LYS A 268 11.91 -1.13 -20.99
CA LYS A 268 13.25 -0.76 -21.46
C LYS A 268 14.05 -1.95 -22.00
N ASN A 269 13.78 -3.16 -21.51
CA ASN A 269 14.47 -4.37 -21.94
C ASN A 269 13.83 -4.89 -23.22
N LYS A 270 14.65 -5.13 -24.26
CA LYS A 270 14.21 -5.62 -25.57
C LYS A 270 13.29 -6.85 -25.52
N GLU A 271 13.45 -7.73 -24.53
CA GLU A 271 12.59 -8.90 -24.38
C GLU A 271 11.12 -8.57 -24.06
N TRP A 272 10.87 -7.38 -23.51
CA TRP A 272 9.56 -6.86 -23.08
C TRP A 272 9.07 -5.70 -23.95
N ARG A 273 9.66 -5.52 -25.14
CA ARG A 273 9.25 -4.54 -26.16
C ARG A 273 9.19 -5.26 -27.52
N ARG A 274 7.98 -5.56 -28.00
CA ARG A 274 7.79 -6.35 -29.23
C ARG A 274 6.57 -5.88 -30.01
N SER A 275 6.59 -6.17 -31.30
CA SER A 275 5.39 -6.04 -32.12
C SER A 275 4.32 -7.03 -31.65
N ILE A 276 3.06 -6.77 -31.98
CA ILE A 276 1.95 -7.66 -31.65
C ILE A 276 2.18 -9.08 -32.21
N GLY A 277 2.60 -9.23 -33.46
CA GLY A 277 2.95 -10.54 -34.04
C GLY A 277 4.05 -11.26 -33.27
N LYS A 278 5.10 -10.54 -32.85
CA LYS A 278 6.19 -11.11 -32.04
C LYS A 278 5.78 -11.44 -30.60
N TRP A 279 4.84 -10.69 -30.03
CA TRP A 279 4.24 -11.04 -28.74
C TRP A 279 3.41 -12.31 -28.83
N LYS A 280 2.62 -12.48 -29.89
CA LYS A 280 1.86 -13.71 -30.14
C LYS A 280 2.77 -14.92 -30.28
N GLU A 281 3.86 -14.81 -31.04
CA GLU A 281 4.88 -15.87 -31.14
C GLU A 281 5.49 -16.21 -29.77
N GLN A 282 5.81 -15.20 -28.97
CA GLN A 282 6.41 -15.36 -27.64
C GLN A 282 5.44 -16.00 -26.65
N LEU A 283 4.16 -15.60 -26.68
CA LEU A 283 3.09 -16.18 -25.87
C LEU A 283 2.90 -17.66 -26.23
N ASP A 284 2.81 -17.98 -27.51
CA ASP A 284 2.73 -19.37 -27.99
C ASP A 284 3.90 -20.22 -27.50
N ARG A 285 5.12 -19.68 -27.53
CA ARG A 285 6.32 -20.37 -27.03
C ARG A 285 6.22 -20.66 -25.53
N TRP A 286 5.76 -19.69 -24.74
CA TRP A 286 5.59 -19.88 -23.30
C TRP A 286 4.53 -20.92 -22.98
N LEU A 287 3.42 -20.90 -23.70
CA LEU A 287 2.28 -21.79 -23.48
C LEU A 287 2.56 -23.23 -23.93
N ARG A 288 3.27 -23.43 -25.05
CA ARG A 288 3.62 -24.77 -25.58
C ARG A 288 4.75 -25.45 -24.80
N THR A 289 5.72 -24.69 -24.30
CA THR A 289 6.87 -25.23 -23.56
C THR A 289 6.97 -24.60 -22.17
N PRO A 290 6.10 -24.97 -21.21
CA PRO A 290 6.03 -24.32 -19.89
C PRO A 290 7.18 -24.73 -18.95
N THR A 291 8.41 -24.31 -19.28
CA THR A 291 9.57 -24.39 -18.36
C THR A 291 9.33 -23.50 -17.13
N PRO A 292 10.04 -23.69 -15.99
CA PRO A 292 9.89 -22.82 -14.83
C PRO A 292 10.05 -21.32 -15.14
N LYS A 293 10.99 -20.96 -16.03
CA LYS A 293 11.16 -19.57 -16.49
C LYS A 293 9.95 -19.09 -17.30
N HIS A 294 9.45 -19.90 -18.22
CA HIS A 294 8.29 -19.55 -19.05
C HIS A 294 7.01 -19.43 -18.22
N VAL A 295 6.80 -20.30 -17.24
CA VAL A 295 5.66 -20.20 -16.31
C VAL A 295 5.69 -18.89 -15.54
N LEU A 296 6.86 -18.47 -15.04
CA LEU A 296 7.00 -17.20 -14.35
C LEU A 296 6.73 -16.01 -15.29
N SER A 297 7.41 -15.96 -16.44
CA SER A 297 7.27 -14.85 -17.39
C SER A 297 5.84 -14.73 -17.94
N CYS A 298 5.24 -15.85 -18.34
CA CYS A 298 3.87 -15.87 -18.83
C CYS A 298 2.89 -15.58 -17.70
N GLY A 299 3.10 -16.15 -16.50
CA GLY A 299 2.27 -15.89 -15.33
C GLY A 299 2.18 -14.40 -15.00
N THR A 300 3.30 -13.67 -15.05
CA THR A 300 3.30 -12.20 -14.92
C THR A 300 2.63 -11.52 -16.11
N PHE A 301 2.96 -11.95 -17.34
CA PHE A 301 2.46 -11.34 -18.57
C PHE A 301 0.95 -11.43 -18.75
N VAL A 302 0.30 -12.53 -18.37
CA VAL A 302 -1.15 -12.70 -18.56
C VAL A 302 -1.99 -11.75 -17.70
N ASP A 303 -1.39 -11.12 -16.69
CA ASP A 303 -1.99 -9.98 -15.97
C ASP A 303 -1.86 -8.65 -16.74
N ILE A 304 -1.66 -8.70 -18.06
CA ILE A 304 -1.56 -7.52 -18.92
C ILE A 304 -2.77 -6.60 -18.79
N ARG A 305 -2.48 -5.32 -18.57
CA ARG A 305 -3.42 -4.20 -18.57
C ARG A 305 -2.81 -3.00 -19.28
N THR A 306 -3.49 -2.45 -20.27
CA THR A 306 -3.06 -1.23 -20.95
C THR A 306 -3.27 -0.03 -20.06
N ILE A 307 -2.21 0.77 -19.88
CA ILE A 307 -2.29 2.09 -19.23
C ILE A 307 -2.42 3.19 -20.26
N TYR A 308 -1.62 3.11 -21.33
CA TYR A 308 -1.54 4.14 -22.34
C TYR A 308 -1.44 3.53 -23.74
N GLY A 309 -2.15 4.11 -24.71
CA GLY A 309 -2.07 3.72 -26.12
C GLY A 309 -3.20 2.78 -26.57
N ASP A 310 -2.91 1.93 -27.56
CA ASP A 310 -3.91 1.08 -28.22
C ASP A 310 -4.35 -0.12 -27.35
N HIS A 311 -5.60 -0.07 -26.89
CA HIS A 311 -6.16 -1.11 -26.01
C HIS A 311 -6.51 -2.41 -26.75
N SER A 312 -6.54 -2.43 -28.09
CA SER A 312 -6.88 -3.65 -28.82
C SER A 312 -5.83 -4.75 -28.65
N PHE A 313 -4.56 -4.38 -28.42
CA PHE A 313 -3.46 -5.33 -28.21
C PHE A 313 -3.68 -6.22 -26.99
N GLU A 314 -4.15 -5.65 -25.88
CA GLU A 314 -4.44 -6.39 -24.65
C GLU A 314 -5.52 -7.46 -24.91
N GLN A 315 -6.60 -7.06 -25.59
CA GLN A 315 -7.73 -7.94 -25.89
C GLN A 315 -7.31 -9.09 -26.82
N GLU A 316 -6.49 -8.78 -27.83
CA GLU A 316 -6.00 -9.75 -28.80
C GLU A 316 -5.07 -10.81 -28.16
N LEU A 317 -4.16 -10.39 -27.29
CA LEU A 317 -3.27 -11.29 -26.56
C LEU A 317 -4.01 -12.17 -25.55
N LYS A 318 -4.99 -11.60 -24.83
CA LYS A 318 -5.86 -12.36 -23.93
C LYS A 318 -6.71 -13.38 -24.69
N LYS A 319 -7.23 -13.02 -25.86
CA LYS A 319 -7.99 -13.94 -26.71
C LYS A 319 -7.15 -15.15 -27.12
N GLN A 320 -5.91 -14.94 -27.59
CA GLN A 320 -5.01 -16.05 -27.94
C GLN A 320 -4.70 -16.96 -26.75
N LEU A 321 -4.46 -16.39 -25.56
CA LEU A 321 -4.26 -17.16 -24.33
C LEU A 321 -5.44 -18.10 -24.07
N TYR A 322 -6.68 -17.59 -24.15
CA TYR A 322 -7.87 -18.42 -23.94
C TYR A 322 -8.00 -19.51 -25.00
N GLU A 323 -7.79 -19.18 -26.27
CA GLU A 323 -7.86 -20.15 -27.37
C GLU A 323 -6.84 -21.29 -27.20
N HIS A 324 -5.63 -20.99 -26.73
CA HIS A 324 -4.62 -22.00 -26.44
C HIS A 324 -5.03 -22.89 -25.28
N VAL A 325 -5.43 -22.30 -24.15
CA VAL A 325 -5.73 -23.05 -22.91
C VAL A 325 -6.96 -23.95 -23.04
N GLN A 326 -7.90 -23.59 -23.91
CA GLN A 326 -9.03 -24.48 -24.25
C GLN A 326 -8.59 -25.75 -24.98
N ARG A 327 -7.46 -25.72 -25.70
CA ARG A 327 -6.91 -26.87 -26.43
C ARG A 327 -5.92 -27.68 -25.61
N ASP A 328 -5.06 -27.00 -24.84
CA ASP A 328 -4.01 -27.62 -24.04
C ASP A 328 -3.88 -26.97 -22.66
N LYS A 329 -4.11 -27.78 -21.63
CA LYS A 329 -4.08 -27.36 -20.22
C LYS A 329 -2.69 -27.51 -19.58
N LEU A 330 -1.69 -28.01 -20.31
CA LEU A 330 -0.35 -28.26 -19.77
C LEU A 330 0.26 -27.03 -19.10
N PHE A 331 0.10 -25.84 -19.71
CA PHE A 331 0.57 -24.58 -19.14
C PHE A 331 -0.05 -24.33 -17.76
N LEU A 332 -1.38 -24.46 -17.62
CA LEU A 332 -2.07 -24.26 -16.35
C LEU A 332 -1.64 -25.27 -15.28
N MET A 333 -1.43 -26.52 -15.67
CA MET A 333 -0.94 -27.55 -14.75
C MET A 333 0.44 -27.18 -14.19
N ARG A 334 1.37 -26.75 -15.06
CA ARG A 334 2.71 -26.29 -14.64
C ARG A 334 2.66 -24.99 -13.84
N MET A 335 1.72 -24.11 -14.15
CA MET A 335 1.47 -22.88 -13.39
C MET A 335 1.05 -23.20 -11.96
N VAL A 336 0.05 -24.07 -11.78
CA VAL A 336 -0.40 -24.50 -10.45
C VAL A 336 0.71 -25.28 -9.72
N GLU A 337 1.43 -26.16 -10.42
CA GLU A 337 2.60 -26.86 -9.86
C GLU A 337 3.65 -25.88 -9.31
N SER A 338 3.91 -24.76 -10.00
CA SER A 338 4.86 -23.76 -9.53
C SER A 338 4.44 -23.12 -8.21
N THR A 339 3.14 -22.98 -7.95
CA THR A 339 2.63 -22.47 -6.67
C THR A 339 2.93 -23.41 -5.51
N LEU A 340 2.97 -24.72 -5.76
CA LEU A 340 3.23 -25.75 -4.75
C LEU A 340 4.69 -25.78 -4.28
N ARG A 341 5.61 -25.13 -5.02
CA ARG A 341 7.03 -25.01 -4.62
C ARG A 341 7.20 -24.14 -3.38
N PHE A 342 6.29 -23.19 -3.17
CA PHE A 342 6.26 -22.34 -1.99
C PHE A 342 5.14 -22.84 -1.06
N ALA A 343 5.38 -23.98 -0.42
CA ALA A 343 4.49 -24.47 0.61
C ALA A 343 4.43 -23.48 1.78
N PRO A 344 3.24 -23.23 2.38
CA PRO A 344 3.11 -22.42 3.57
C PRO A 344 4.10 -22.90 4.64
N PRO A 345 4.88 -22.00 5.28
CA PRO A 345 5.97 -22.39 6.17
C PRO A 345 5.45 -22.80 7.56
N LEU A 346 4.55 -23.77 7.60
CA LEU A 346 4.00 -24.36 8.81
C LEU A 346 4.83 -25.58 9.21
N GLY A 347 5.32 -25.57 10.45
CA GLY A 347 5.94 -26.71 11.10
C GLY A 347 4.95 -27.52 11.93
N TRP A 348 5.48 -28.45 12.71
CA TRP A 348 4.71 -29.24 13.67
C TRP A 348 3.86 -28.34 14.58
N PHE A 349 2.61 -28.76 14.82
CA PHE A 349 1.62 -28.02 15.61
C PHE A 349 1.32 -26.60 15.10
N GLY A 350 1.58 -26.32 13.81
CA GLY A 350 1.28 -25.01 13.20
C GLY A 350 2.31 -23.93 13.52
N LYS A 351 3.49 -24.27 14.06
CA LYS A 351 4.56 -23.29 14.30
C LYS A 351 5.03 -22.68 12.97
N ILE A 352 4.97 -21.35 12.84
CA ILE A 352 5.42 -20.67 11.62
C ILE A 352 6.95 -20.63 11.60
N LYS A 353 7.54 -21.07 10.49
CA LYS A 353 8.99 -21.02 10.24
C LYS A 353 9.33 -19.73 9.50
N GLY A 354 10.20 -18.92 10.09
CA GLY A 354 10.84 -17.81 9.39
C GLY A 354 12.12 -18.27 8.68
N GLU A 355 12.76 -17.34 7.97
CA GLU A 355 14.07 -17.55 7.36
C GLU A 355 15.11 -17.94 8.44
N SER A 356 15.97 -18.90 8.11
CA SER A 356 16.91 -19.50 9.06
C SER A 356 18.27 -18.79 9.16
N GLY A 357 18.50 -17.74 8.37
CA GLY A 357 19.78 -17.01 8.35
C GLY A 357 19.77 -15.76 7.47
N GLY A 358 20.85 -14.98 7.54
CA GLY A 358 20.99 -13.71 6.81
C GLY A 358 20.23 -12.55 7.46
N GLU A 359 20.13 -11.44 6.73
CA GLU A 359 19.48 -10.19 7.16
C GLU A 359 18.00 -10.39 7.57
N HIS A 360 17.34 -11.38 6.97
CA HIS A 360 15.92 -11.69 7.23
C HIS A 360 15.69 -12.80 8.26
N SER A 361 16.72 -13.20 9.02
CA SER A 361 16.61 -14.29 10.01
C SER A 361 15.46 -14.06 11.00
N GLY A 362 14.57 -15.05 11.12
CA GLY A 362 13.37 -14.96 11.96
C GLY A 362 12.22 -14.13 11.39
N MET A 363 12.33 -13.67 10.13
CA MET A 363 11.26 -13.01 9.39
C MET A 363 10.55 -13.99 8.44
N LEU A 364 9.33 -13.65 8.06
CA LEU A 364 8.52 -14.39 7.09
C LEU A 364 8.44 -13.61 5.78
N GLU A 365 8.89 -14.20 4.66
CA GLU A 365 8.59 -13.66 3.33
C GLU A 365 7.12 -13.92 3.00
N ILE A 366 6.27 -12.90 3.12
CA ILE A 366 4.82 -13.04 3.07
C ILE A 366 4.28 -13.32 1.64
N LYS A 367 5.01 -12.89 0.61
CA LYS A 367 4.63 -13.09 -0.79
C LYS A 367 4.73 -14.57 -1.15
N LYS A 368 5.87 -15.20 -0.83
CA LYS A 368 6.13 -16.64 -0.97
C LYS A 368 5.27 -17.46 -0.02
N ALA A 369 5.04 -16.99 1.20
CA ALA A 369 4.28 -17.74 2.20
C ALA A 369 2.81 -17.97 1.82
N GLY A 370 2.22 -17.10 0.99
CA GLY A 370 0.84 -17.35 0.54
C GLY A 370 0.24 -16.42 -0.51
N ILE A 371 0.66 -15.15 -0.61
CA ILE A 371 0.08 -14.21 -1.59
C ILE A 371 0.26 -14.76 -3.02
N PHE A 372 1.47 -15.22 -3.35
CA PHE A 372 1.79 -15.81 -4.65
C PHE A 372 0.94 -17.05 -4.95
N ALA A 373 0.80 -17.96 -3.97
CA ALA A 373 0.04 -19.18 -4.15
C ALA A 373 -1.44 -18.89 -4.45
N ILE A 374 -2.04 -17.92 -3.74
CA ILE A 374 -3.42 -17.51 -3.97
C ILE A 374 -3.55 -16.79 -5.31
N SER A 375 -2.75 -15.76 -5.57
CA SER A 375 -2.88 -14.95 -6.78
C SER A 375 -2.68 -15.78 -8.05
N GLU A 376 -1.65 -16.66 -8.08
CA GLU A 376 -1.39 -17.53 -9.23
C GLU A 376 -2.40 -18.68 -9.36
N GLY A 377 -2.85 -19.27 -8.25
CA GLY A 377 -3.85 -20.34 -8.30
C GLY A 377 -5.22 -19.83 -8.75
N VAL A 378 -5.67 -18.68 -8.23
CA VAL A 378 -6.91 -18.03 -8.66
C VAL A 378 -6.80 -17.62 -10.13
N LYS A 379 -5.65 -17.10 -10.55
CA LYS A 379 -5.36 -16.77 -11.94
C LYS A 379 -5.46 -18.01 -12.84
N ALA A 380 -4.86 -19.14 -12.48
CA ALA A 380 -4.95 -20.37 -13.27
C ALA A 380 -6.41 -20.84 -13.46
N LEU A 381 -7.22 -20.78 -12.40
CA LEU A 381 -8.66 -21.06 -12.47
C LEU A 381 -9.40 -20.04 -13.36
N ALA A 382 -9.06 -18.75 -13.24
CA ALA A 382 -9.66 -17.68 -14.02
C ALA A 382 -9.35 -17.80 -15.51
N ILE A 383 -8.12 -18.19 -15.89
CA ILE A 383 -7.76 -18.48 -17.28
C ILE A 383 -8.58 -19.66 -17.79
N LEU A 384 -8.70 -20.74 -17.00
CA LEU A 384 -9.51 -21.91 -17.36
C LEU A 384 -10.99 -21.56 -17.59
N ALA A 385 -11.53 -20.61 -16.82
CA ALA A 385 -12.90 -20.12 -16.95
C ALA A 385 -13.08 -19.03 -18.03
N GLY A 386 -12.00 -18.54 -18.66
CA GLY A 386 -12.05 -17.42 -19.60
C GLY A 386 -12.40 -16.08 -18.96
N LYS A 387 -12.03 -15.86 -17.68
CA LYS A 387 -12.40 -14.70 -16.84
C LYS A 387 -11.18 -14.03 -16.19
N LEU A 388 -10.18 -13.64 -16.96
CA LEU A 388 -8.90 -13.11 -16.46
C LEU A 388 -8.92 -11.62 -16.08
N GLU A 389 -10.01 -10.91 -16.33
CA GLU A 389 -10.07 -9.47 -16.08
C GLU A 389 -10.10 -9.11 -14.59
N GLY A 390 -9.47 -7.99 -14.26
CA GLY A 390 -9.51 -7.41 -12.92
C GLY A 390 -8.60 -8.07 -11.88
N SER A 391 -8.87 -7.72 -10.62
CA SER A 391 -8.13 -8.19 -9.45
C SER A 391 -8.43 -9.65 -9.08
N THR A 392 -7.66 -10.21 -8.15
CA THR A 392 -7.89 -11.54 -7.57
C THR A 392 -9.32 -11.67 -7.02
N HIS A 393 -9.85 -10.63 -6.36
CA HIS A 393 -11.24 -10.63 -5.89
C HIS A 393 -12.25 -10.69 -7.03
N GLN A 394 -12.07 -9.88 -8.08
CA GLN A 394 -12.99 -9.88 -9.23
C GLN A 394 -12.95 -11.24 -9.96
N ARG A 395 -11.77 -11.87 -10.02
CA ARG A 395 -11.61 -13.23 -10.53
C ARG A 395 -12.33 -14.26 -9.67
N LEU A 396 -12.24 -14.17 -8.34
CA LEU A 396 -12.99 -15.05 -7.43
C LEU A 396 -14.51 -14.89 -7.62
N GLU A 397 -15.00 -13.66 -7.70
CA GLU A 397 -16.42 -13.35 -7.98
C GLU A 397 -16.87 -13.98 -9.31
N ALA A 398 -16.04 -13.87 -10.36
CA ALA A 398 -16.30 -14.51 -11.64
C ALA A 398 -16.30 -16.05 -11.56
N LEU A 399 -15.37 -16.65 -10.82
CA LEU A 399 -15.29 -18.10 -10.63
C LEU A 399 -16.49 -18.69 -9.89
N VAL A 400 -17.05 -17.94 -8.92
CA VAL A 400 -18.31 -18.30 -8.26
C VAL A 400 -19.47 -18.27 -9.25
N LYS A 401 -19.55 -17.21 -10.07
CA LYS A 401 -20.60 -17.07 -11.10
C LYS A 401 -20.56 -18.21 -12.12
N GLU A 402 -19.36 -18.62 -12.53
CA GLU A 402 -19.12 -19.76 -13.43
C GLU A 402 -19.19 -21.13 -12.73
N LYS A 403 -19.55 -21.16 -11.42
CA LYS A 403 -19.68 -22.39 -10.60
C LYS A 403 -18.41 -23.25 -10.54
N MET A 404 -17.25 -22.65 -10.77
CA MET A 404 -15.95 -23.33 -10.66
C MET A 404 -15.52 -23.54 -9.20
N ILE A 405 -15.94 -22.63 -8.32
CA ILE A 405 -15.79 -22.71 -6.87
C ILE A 405 -17.11 -22.31 -6.20
N ASN A 406 -17.35 -22.80 -4.98
CA ASN A 406 -18.51 -22.39 -4.21
C ASN A 406 -18.26 -21.05 -3.48
N PRO A 407 -19.32 -20.29 -3.12
CA PRO A 407 -19.17 -18.98 -2.46
C PRO A 407 -18.34 -19.03 -1.18
N LYS A 408 -18.59 -20.02 -0.31
CA LYS A 408 -17.85 -20.18 0.96
C LYS A 408 -16.35 -20.37 0.74
N MET A 409 -15.97 -21.09 -0.31
CA MET A 409 -14.57 -21.28 -0.67
C MET A 409 -13.95 -19.96 -1.18
N ALA A 410 -14.66 -19.24 -2.04
CA ALA A 410 -14.22 -17.94 -2.53
C ALA A 410 -14.01 -16.94 -1.37
N ASP A 411 -14.95 -16.88 -0.43
CA ASP A 411 -14.86 -16.01 0.76
C ASP A 411 -13.62 -16.36 1.60
N ASN A 412 -13.39 -17.65 1.88
CA ASN A 412 -12.21 -18.08 2.63
C ASN A 412 -10.89 -17.69 1.93
N ILE A 413 -10.82 -17.85 0.59
CA ILE A 413 -9.64 -17.47 -0.20
C ILE A 413 -9.45 -15.95 -0.15
N ALA A 414 -10.52 -15.17 -0.34
CA ALA A 414 -10.49 -13.71 -0.31
C ALA A 414 -10.04 -13.18 1.06
N GLU A 415 -10.62 -13.68 2.16
CA GLU A 415 -10.22 -13.28 3.52
C GLU A 415 -8.76 -13.63 3.82
N THR A 416 -8.31 -14.79 3.36
CA THR A 416 -6.91 -15.22 3.51
C THR A 416 -5.98 -14.29 2.75
N PHE A 417 -6.32 -13.98 1.48
CA PHE A 417 -5.57 -13.06 0.64
C PHE A 417 -5.50 -11.66 1.26
N ASP A 418 -6.64 -11.11 1.67
CA ASP A 418 -6.74 -9.78 2.29
C ASP A 418 -5.93 -9.67 3.57
N PHE A 419 -5.93 -10.72 4.40
CA PHE A 419 -5.12 -10.76 5.61
C PHE A 419 -3.62 -10.76 5.28
N LEU A 420 -3.17 -11.58 4.31
CA LEU A 420 -1.76 -11.63 3.93
C LEU A 420 -1.28 -10.31 3.29
N VAL A 421 -2.11 -9.69 2.45
CA VAL A 421 -1.84 -8.37 1.85
C VAL A 421 -1.81 -7.28 2.93
N LEU A 422 -2.71 -7.33 3.91
CA LEU A 422 -2.68 -6.42 5.07
C LEU A 422 -1.36 -6.55 5.83
N MET A 423 -0.93 -7.77 6.12
CA MET A 423 0.32 -8.03 6.83
C MET A 423 1.52 -7.49 6.04
N ARG A 424 1.53 -7.67 4.71
CA ARG A 424 2.54 -7.08 3.81
C ARG A 424 2.53 -5.55 3.89
N LEU A 425 1.38 -4.92 3.74
CA LEU A 425 1.24 -3.45 3.79
C LEU A 425 1.69 -2.90 5.15
N ARG A 426 1.30 -3.53 6.26
CA ARG A 426 1.73 -3.15 7.61
C ARG A 426 3.24 -3.23 7.76
N GLY A 427 3.86 -4.32 7.32
CA GLY A 427 5.32 -4.47 7.33
C GLY A 427 6.03 -3.36 6.56
N GLN A 428 5.50 -2.99 5.39
CA GLN A 428 6.04 -1.88 4.59
C GLN A 428 5.87 -0.52 5.28
N VAL A 429 4.69 -0.25 5.85
CA VAL A 429 4.41 0.97 6.62
C VAL A 429 5.34 1.10 7.82
N GLU A 430 5.57 0.02 8.56
CA GLU A 430 6.51 -0.02 9.69
C GLU A 430 7.96 0.24 9.24
N ALA A 431 8.39 -0.38 8.14
CA ALA A 431 9.72 -0.15 7.59
C ALA A 431 9.96 1.33 7.26
N VAL A 432 9.00 1.98 6.59
CA VAL A 432 9.10 3.41 6.26
C VAL A 432 9.13 4.28 7.52
N ARG A 433 8.29 3.99 8.53
CA ARG A 433 8.30 4.72 9.81
C ARG A 433 9.63 4.61 10.56
N GLU A 434 10.35 3.51 10.38
CA GLU A 434 11.66 3.27 10.97
C GLU A 434 12.83 3.74 10.08
N GLY A 435 12.55 4.39 8.94
CA GLY A 435 13.59 4.81 7.98
C GLY A 435 14.27 3.65 7.25
N ARG A 436 13.70 2.44 7.31
CA ARG A 436 14.17 1.26 6.57
C ARG A 436 13.50 1.17 5.21
N LYS A 437 14.16 0.50 4.26
CA LYS A 437 13.56 0.20 2.96
C LYS A 437 12.43 -0.82 3.14
N PRO A 438 11.20 -0.54 2.69
CA PRO A 438 10.12 -1.54 2.70
C PRO A 438 10.42 -2.73 1.78
N ASP A 439 10.01 -3.92 2.19
CA ASP A 439 10.19 -5.18 1.47
C ASP A 439 8.96 -6.11 1.66
N ASN A 440 9.13 -7.43 1.50
CA ASN A 440 8.09 -8.44 1.72
C ASN A 440 8.29 -9.24 3.02
N TYR A 441 9.25 -8.88 3.87
CA TYR A 441 9.63 -9.63 5.06
C TYR A 441 8.93 -9.07 6.31
N ILE A 442 8.29 -9.96 7.05
CA ILE A 442 7.55 -9.60 8.28
C ILE A 442 8.26 -10.20 9.49
N PRO A 443 8.73 -9.39 10.46
CA PRO A 443 9.36 -9.91 11.66
C PRO A 443 8.36 -10.66 12.55
N LEU A 444 8.47 -11.98 12.64
CA LEU A 444 7.53 -12.81 13.41
C LEU A 444 7.53 -12.47 14.91
N LYS A 445 8.68 -12.04 15.45
CA LYS A 445 8.84 -11.65 16.85
C LYS A 445 8.04 -10.40 17.25
N ARG A 446 7.60 -9.59 16.28
CA ARG A 446 6.79 -8.38 16.53
C ARG A 446 5.29 -8.69 16.62
N LEU A 447 4.88 -9.89 16.21
CA LEU A 447 3.48 -10.29 16.21
C LEU A 447 3.07 -10.75 17.61
N ASN A 448 1.94 -10.24 18.10
CA ASN A 448 1.35 -10.76 19.33
C ASN A 448 0.67 -12.13 19.09
N MET A 449 0.26 -12.81 20.17
CA MET A 449 -0.35 -14.14 20.08
C MET A 449 -1.61 -14.21 19.20
N MET A 450 -2.44 -13.15 19.19
CA MET A 450 -3.63 -13.12 18.35
C MET A 450 -3.28 -12.96 16.87
N GLU A 451 -2.33 -12.07 16.56
CA GLU A 451 -1.83 -11.87 15.19
C GLU A 451 -1.17 -13.14 14.65
N LEU A 452 -0.37 -13.81 15.49
CA LEU A 452 0.26 -15.08 15.14
C LEU A 452 -0.79 -16.16 14.87
N GLY A 453 -1.83 -16.27 15.71
CA GLY A 453 -2.93 -17.21 15.51
C GLY A 453 -3.73 -16.95 14.22
N ARG A 454 -3.99 -15.68 13.88
CA ARG A 454 -4.63 -15.30 12.61
C ARG A 454 -3.74 -15.64 11.41
N LEU A 455 -2.44 -15.38 11.51
CA LEU A 455 -1.48 -15.74 10.47
C LEU A 455 -1.40 -17.26 10.26
N GLN A 456 -1.41 -18.04 11.34
CA GLN A 456 -1.49 -19.51 11.25
C GLN A 456 -2.77 -19.96 10.52
N LEU A 457 -3.91 -19.36 10.85
CA LEU A 457 -5.17 -19.68 10.18
C LEU A 457 -5.13 -19.32 8.68
N ALA A 458 -4.61 -18.15 8.33
CA ALA A 458 -4.43 -17.73 6.95
C ALA A 458 -3.51 -18.69 6.18
N LEU A 459 -2.37 -19.08 6.73
CA LEU A 459 -1.46 -20.04 6.10
C LEU A 459 -2.09 -21.43 5.91
N LYS A 460 -2.94 -21.88 6.83
CA LYS A 460 -3.76 -23.08 6.63
C LYS A 460 -4.81 -22.90 5.52
N GLY A 461 -5.35 -21.69 5.36
CA GLY A 461 -6.21 -21.33 4.23
C GLY A 461 -5.48 -21.47 2.89
N VAL A 462 -4.23 -21.00 2.81
CA VAL A 462 -3.36 -21.18 1.64
C VAL A 462 -3.12 -22.67 1.36
N GLU A 463 -2.79 -23.45 2.38
CA GLU A 463 -2.55 -24.90 2.25
C GLU A 463 -3.79 -25.61 1.67
N LYS A 464 -4.97 -25.36 2.24
CA LYS A 464 -6.23 -25.91 1.72
C LYS A 464 -6.52 -25.49 0.28
N PHE A 465 -6.22 -24.24 -0.08
CA PHE A 465 -6.39 -23.78 -1.45
C PHE A 465 -5.43 -24.48 -2.42
N GLN A 466 -4.18 -24.67 -2.03
CA GLN A 466 -3.19 -25.43 -2.80
C GLN A 466 -3.61 -26.90 -2.96
N GLU A 467 -4.13 -27.55 -1.92
CA GLU A 467 -4.67 -28.91 -1.99
C GLU A 467 -5.83 -29.00 -2.99
N PHE A 468 -6.78 -28.05 -2.92
CA PHE A 468 -7.86 -27.96 -3.89
C PHE A 468 -7.33 -27.79 -5.31
N ALA A 469 -6.43 -26.82 -5.55
CA ALA A 469 -5.89 -26.56 -6.89
C ALA A 469 -5.13 -27.79 -7.43
N LYS A 470 -4.35 -28.46 -6.57
CA LYS A 470 -3.65 -29.71 -6.91
C LYS A 470 -4.61 -30.81 -7.35
N ALA A 471 -5.72 -30.98 -6.63
CA ALA A 471 -6.75 -31.95 -6.97
C ALA A 471 -7.50 -31.56 -8.25
N HIS A 472 -7.91 -30.30 -8.38
CA HIS A 472 -8.65 -29.78 -9.53
C HIS A 472 -7.89 -29.93 -10.86
N PHE A 473 -6.57 -29.71 -10.84
CA PHE A 473 -5.70 -29.87 -12.01
C PHE A 473 -5.08 -31.27 -12.16
N ASN A 474 -5.52 -32.25 -11.36
CA ASN A 474 -5.05 -33.64 -11.40
C ASN A 474 -3.52 -33.80 -11.33
N LEU A 475 -2.82 -32.95 -10.58
CA LEU A 475 -1.35 -32.94 -10.54
C LEU A 475 -0.76 -34.21 -9.91
N ASN A 476 -1.56 -35.03 -9.23
CA ASN A 476 -1.13 -36.34 -8.71
C ASN A 476 -0.78 -37.35 -9.82
N LEU A 477 -1.25 -37.11 -11.06
CA LEU A 477 -1.02 -37.97 -12.22
C LEU A 477 0.20 -37.56 -13.06
N LEU A 478 0.77 -36.39 -12.81
CA LEU A 478 2.05 -35.95 -13.38
C LEU A 478 3.19 -36.53 -12.53
N ARG A 479 3.58 -37.77 -12.80
CA ARG A 479 4.84 -38.33 -12.31
C ARG A 479 5.89 -38.32 -13.40
#